data_AF-A0A7J5B3B4-F1
#
_entry.id   AF-A0A7J5B3B4-F1
#
_cell.length_a   1.000
_cell.length_b   1.000
_cell.length_c   1.000
_cell.angle_alpha   90.00
_cell.angle_beta   90.00
_cell.angle_gamma   90.00
#
_symmetry.space_group_name_H-M   'P 1'
#
loop_
_entity.id
_entity.type
_entity.pdbx_description
1 polymer ?
#
loop_
_entity_poly.entity_id
_entity_poly.type
_entity_poly.pdbx_seq_one_letter_code
_entity_poly.pdbx_strand_id
1 'polypeptide(L)'
;MMNHTASNLVPGPGLYATHDGVVYPLRVHDGRWAFRSTSPVRGFVVDREVFIRPIAIDDEVECFSFEHAGVYRGLPVDVAPLPGGAELLLISTDRSSVELGFAAEQLRRGGLDWRKTVSNPDPDLDVTSTRVRKPAPWEGHPEEVLPPRARSRSGGRVSPGKQDGTAQLPPASPQLRAPGLYAVLDGVEYPVVRRDSGWALASPEPRSGFAPQQGEQLRTIGPEDPLEYVTINHSGTYRGLSVQVRPASAHTVQLSTRDRRSLDSGFLQFGFERPEIQEYVRSVELDDVDLQVATTREASAPPWLRNGQARLEPGVATTWSDFAGALASACEAVTDRVFLVVSGVGDARRYVQFAGGPTVLDAEAPGRDVVAAADERALRDAGWTPPRPGQPNWSTSARRRDERRALQALAEMSVAALRDGYSVGSPRLLTYTAWRDPQVFPDGASYTAEEWEARDLGTAAFEIPALRLPRR
;
A
#
# COMPACT_ATOMS: atom_id res chain seq x y z
N MET A 1 -13.78 31.70 5.63
CA MET A 1 -13.45 31.90 4.20
C MET A 1 -13.64 30.58 3.50
N MET A 2 -14.57 30.52 2.55
CA MET A 2 -14.91 29.31 1.80
C MET A 2 -13.81 29.01 0.79
N ASN A 3 -13.04 27.95 1.01
CA ASN A 3 -12.08 27.46 0.03
C ASN A 3 -12.83 26.60 -0.99
N HIS A 4 -13.26 27.23 -2.08
CA HIS A 4 -13.69 26.54 -3.29
C HIS A 4 -12.46 26.00 -4.01
N THR A 5 -12.25 24.68 -3.99
CA THR A 5 -11.23 24.05 -4.83
C THR A 5 -11.89 23.69 -6.15
N ALA A 6 -11.70 24.52 -7.19
CA ALA A 6 -12.09 24.14 -8.54
C ALA A 6 -11.14 23.04 -9.03
N SER A 7 -11.60 21.79 -8.96
CA SER A 7 -10.94 20.61 -9.51
C SER A 7 -12.03 19.76 -10.13
N ASN A 8 -11.82 19.29 -11.36
CA ASN A 8 -12.74 18.35 -12.02
C ASN A 8 -12.74 16.97 -11.34
N LEU A 9 -11.81 16.73 -10.40
CA LEU A 9 -11.74 15.51 -9.62
C LEU A 9 -12.62 15.61 -8.39
N VAL A 10 -13.69 14.82 -8.35
CA VAL A 10 -14.59 14.73 -7.20
C VAL A 10 -13.94 13.86 -6.11
N PRO A 11 -13.75 14.36 -4.88
CA PRO A 11 -13.30 13.54 -3.76
C PRO A 11 -14.22 12.33 -3.57
N GLY A 12 -13.65 11.16 -3.27
CA GLY A 12 -14.43 9.95 -3.03
C GLY A 12 -15.44 10.08 -1.87
N PRO A 13 -16.35 9.11 -1.71
CA PRO A 13 -17.26 9.13 -0.57
C PRO A 13 -16.51 8.90 0.74
N GLY A 14 -17.04 9.48 1.82
CA GLY A 14 -16.65 9.15 3.20
C GLY A 14 -16.35 10.37 4.07
N LEU A 15 -15.74 10.08 5.22
CA LEU A 15 -15.30 11.08 6.18
C LEU A 15 -13.87 11.53 5.87
N TYR A 16 -13.63 12.82 6.06
CA TYR A 16 -12.38 13.50 5.84
C TYR A 16 -12.02 14.33 7.06
N ALA A 17 -10.74 14.59 7.22
CA ALA A 17 -10.26 15.57 8.16
C ALA A 17 -8.99 16.24 7.67
N THR A 18 -8.64 17.35 8.30
CA THR A 18 -7.41 18.09 8.00
C THR A 18 -6.32 17.70 9.00
N HIS A 19 -5.12 17.37 8.50
CA HIS A 19 -3.91 17.19 9.30
C HIS A 19 -2.78 18.01 8.66
N ASP A 20 -2.11 18.85 9.45
CA ASP A 20 -1.07 19.78 8.98
C ASP A 20 -1.49 20.61 7.75
N GLY A 21 -2.75 21.03 7.70
CA GLY A 21 -3.31 21.82 6.59
C GLY A 21 -3.70 21.01 5.34
N VAL A 22 -3.49 19.70 5.32
CA VAL A 22 -3.82 18.81 4.20
C VAL A 22 -5.06 17.97 4.52
N VAL A 23 -5.95 17.81 3.54
CA VAL A 23 -7.16 17.00 3.68
C VAL A 23 -6.84 15.54 3.41
N TYR A 24 -7.15 14.68 4.36
CA TYR A 24 -7.01 13.24 4.24
C TYR A 24 -8.38 12.54 4.37
N PRO A 25 -8.63 11.49 3.58
CA PRO A 25 -9.70 10.56 3.91
C PRO A 25 -9.39 9.90 5.24
N LEU A 26 -10.38 9.89 6.13
CA LEU A 26 -10.34 9.11 7.35
C LEU A 26 -10.76 7.68 7.02
N ARG A 27 -9.97 6.71 7.47
CA ARG A 27 -10.27 5.30 7.31
C ARG A 27 -10.02 4.57 8.62
N VAL A 28 -10.80 3.51 8.78
CA VAL A 28 -10.48 2.50 9.78
C VAL A 28 -9.28 1.73 9.29
N HIS A 29 -8.27 1.67 10.14
CA HIS A 29 -7.12 0.84 9.94
C HIS A 29 -6.89 0.06 11.22
N ASP A 30 -6.99 -1.26 11.15
CA ASP A 30 -6.60 -2.12 12.26
C ASP A 30 -7.41 -1.85 13.55
N GLY A 31 -8.72 -1.62 13.42
CA GLY A 31 -9.60 -1.32 14.56
C GLY A 31 -9.45 0.09 15.14
N ARG A 32 -8.71 0.98 14.47
CA ARG A 32 -8.50 2.38 14.89
C ARG A 32 -8.76 3.38 13.75
N TRP A 33 -9.16 4.60 14.10
CA TRP A 33 -9.27 5.67 13.12
C TRP A 33 -7.88 6.19 12.73
N ALA A 34 -7.66 6.35 11.44
CA ALA A 34 -6.42 6.84 10.90
C ALA A 34 -6.67 7.82 9.73
N PHE A 35 -5.79 8.80 9.59
CA PHE A 35 -5.60 9.50 8.33
C PHE A 35 -5.01 8.51 7.32
N ARG A 36 -5.55 8.47 6.09
CA ARG A 36 -5.03 7.62 5.01
C ARG A 36 -4.50 8.48 3.87
N SER A 37 -3.37 8.07 3.31
CA SER A 37 -2.79 8.64 2.09
C SER A 37 -2.36 7.52 1.15
N THR A 38 -2.51 7.75 -0.16
CA THR A 38 -1.99 6.87 -1.23
C THR A 38 -0.57 7.24 -1.63
N SER A 39 -0.02 8.30 -1.05
CA SER A 39 1.34 8.78 -1.29
C SER A 39 2.09 8.96 0.04
N PRO A 40 3.43 8.87 0.05
CA PRO A 40 4.21 9.06 1.26
C PRO A 40 3.95 10.43 1.90
N VAL A 41 3.69 10.44 3.21
CA VAL A 41 3.47 11.66 4.00
C VAL A 41 4.31 11.56 5.27
N ARG A 42 4.96 12.66 5.66
CA ARG A 42 5.75 12.72 6.88
C ARG A 42 4.87 12.41 8.10
N GLY A 43 5.32 11.50 8.96
CA GLY A 43 4.58 11.09 10.15
C GLY A 43 3.51 10.02 9.91
N PHE A 44 3.34 9.55 8.66
CA PHE A 44 2.52 8.40 8.34
C PHE A 44 3.41 7.17 8.23
N VAL A 45 2.95 6.04 8.76
CA VAL A 45 3.58 4.73 8.62
C VAL A 45 2.99 4.02 7.40
N VAL A 46 3.82 3.28 6.67
CA VAL A 46 3.31 2.44 5.57
C VAL A 46 2.68 1.18 6.17
N ASP A 47 1.42 0.92 5.82
CA ASP A 47 0.82 -0.41 6.00
C ASP A 47 0.26 -0.90 4.67
N ARG A 48 0.71 -2.10 4.26
CA ARG A 48 0.44 -2.69 2.95
C ARG A 48 0.79 -1.70 1.81
N GLU A 49 -0.21 -1.24 1.07
CA GLU A 49 -0.10 -0.34 -0.09
C GLU A 49 -0.48 1.11 0.23
N VAL A 50 -0.72 1.45 1.50
CA VAL A 50 -1.21 2.77 1.92
C VAL A 50 -0.35 3.35 3.03
N PHE A 51 -0.34 4.66 3.13
CA PHE A 51 0.28 5.39 4.23
C PHE A 51 -0.81 5.77 5.20
N ILE A 52 -0.61 5.46 6.47
CA ILE A 52 -1.57 5.70 7.53
C ILE A 52 -0.94 6.48 8.68
N ARG A 53 -1.73 7.32 9.33
CA ARG A 53 -1.38 7.88 10.63
C ARG A 53 -2.58 7.64 11.56
N PRO A 54 -2.46 6.77 12.57
CA PRO A 54 -3.49 6.64 13.59
C PRO A 54 -3.77 8.01 14.25
N ILE A 55 -5.05 8.33 14.42
CA ILE A 55 -5.51 9.54 15.11
C ILE A 55 -5.38 9.28 16.60
N ALA A 56 -4.58 10.07 17.31
CA ALA A 56 -4.41 9.92 18.76
C ALA A 56 -5.61 10.50 19.53
N ILE A 57 -5.81 10.04 20.77
CA ILE A 57 -6.91 10.53 21.64
C ILE A 57 -6.87 12.06 21.89
N ASP A 58 -5.69 12.66 21.82
CA ASP A 58 -5.44 14.10 22.00
C ASP A 58 -5.32 14.87 20.67
N ASP A 59 -5.49 14.21 19.52
CA ASP A 59 -5.55 14.92 18.23
C ASP A 59 -6.88 15.70 18.14
N GLU A 60 -6.81 17.02 18.01
CA GLU A 60 -7.96 17.84 17.66
C GLU A 60 -8.25 17.71 16.16
N VAL A 61 -9.28 16.94 15.81
CA VAL A 61 -9.60 16.61 14.42
C VAL A 61 -10.99 17.10 14.06
N GLU A 62 -11.05 18.11 13.19
CA GLU A 62 -12.32 18.49 12.57
C GLU A 62 -12.68 17.52 11.44
N CYS A 63 -13.78 16.80 11.64
CA CYS A 63 -14.31 15.85 10.67
C CYS A 63 -15.34 16.51 9.74
N PHE A 64 -15.29 16.17 8.46
CA PHE A 64 -16.24 16.66 7.46
C PHE A 64 -16.44 15.64 6.34
N SER A 65 -17.54 15.75 5.60
CA SER A 65 -17.75 15.07 4.32
C SER A 65 -17.82 16.10 3.20
N PHE A 66 -17.87 15.63 1.96
CA PHE A 66 -18.20 16.48 0.81
C PHE A 66 -19.61 16.19 0.32
N GLU A 67 -20.34 17.24 -0.02
CA GLU A 67 -21.56 17.19 -0.82
C GLU A 67 -21.24 17.79 -2.19
N HIS A 68 -21.70 17.14 -3.26
CA HIS A 68 -21.35 17.53 -4.62
C HIS A 68 -22.62 17.79 -5.43
N ALA A 69 -22.66 18.96 -6.05
CA ALA A 69 -23.68 19.33 -7.02
C ALA A 69 -22.98 19.75 -8.31
N GLY A 70 -23.61 19.49 -9.44
CA GLY A 70 -23.01 19.78 -10.73
C GLY A 70 -24.01 20.10 -11.82
N VAL A 71 -23.48 20.39 -13.00
CA VAL A 71 -24.21 20.59 -14.24
C VAL A 71 -23.62 19.65 -15.28
N TYR A 72 -24.42 18.72 -15.79
CA TYR A 72 -24.03 17.76 -16.81
C TYR A 72 -24.71 18.11 -18.13
N ARG A 73 -23.93 18.57 -19.13
CA ARG A 73 -24.47 19.02 -20.43
C ARG A 73 -25.64 20.02 -20.31
N GLY A 74 -25.56 20.95 -19.35
CA GLY A 74 -26.59 21.96 -19.08
C GLY A 74 -27.71 21.52 -18.12
N LEU A 75 -27.74 20.25 -17.69
CA LEU A 75 -28.71 19.73 -16.72
C LEU A 75 -28.14 19.76 -15.29
N PRO A 76 -28.81 20.40 -14.31
CA PRO A 76 -28.44 20.29 -12.91
C PRO A 76 -28.56 18.85 -12.38
N VAL A 77 -27.53 18.38 -11.68
CA VAL A 77 -27.45 17.03 -11.11
C VAL A 77 -26.84 17.05 -9.71
N ASP A 78 -27.32 16.16 -8.85
CA ASP A 78 -26.58 15.75 -7.66
C ASP A 78 -25.50 14.76 -8.09
N VAL A 79 -24.30 14.89 -7.52
CA VAL A 79 -23.16 14.06 -7.88
C VAL A 79 -22.75 13.22 -6.68
N ALA A 80 -22.83 11.90 -6.83
CA ALA A 80 -22.44 10.95 -5.80
C ALA A 80 -21.24 10.12 -6.29
N PRO A 81 -20.04 10.30 -5.72
CA PRO A 81 -18.89 9.48 -6.12
C PRO A 81 -19.12 8.02 -5.73
N LEU A 82 -18.93 7.10 -6.68
CA LEU A 82 -19.06 5.68 -6.43
C LEU A 82 -17.84 5.13 -5.67
N PRO A 83 -17.98 3.97 -5.00
CA PRO A 83 -16.86 3.33 -4.32
C PRO A 83 -15.67 3.09 -5.26
N GLY A 84 -14.46 3.42 -4.82
CA GLY A 84 -13.24 3.36 -5.65
C GLY A 84 -12.92 4.67 -6.35
N GLY A 85 -13.87 5.62 -6.43
CA GLY A 85 -13.64 6.99 -6.86
C GLY A 85 -13.38 7.18 -8.36
N ALA A 86 -13.36 6.10 -9.15
CA ALA A 86 -13.18 6.14 -10.60
C ALA A 86 -14.44 6.51 -11.38
N GLU A 87 -15.61 6.36 -10.75
CA GLU A 87 -16.92 6.61 -11.36
C GLU A 87 -17.76 7.52 -10.46
N LEU A 88 -18.65 8.28 -11.08
CA LEU A 88 -19.63 9.16 -10.45
C LEU A 88 -21.03 8.72 -10.84
N LEU A 89 -21.93 8.72 -9.87
CA LEU A 89 -23.35 8.57 -10.08
C LEU A 89 -23.97 9.97 -10.13
N LEU A 90 -24.51 10.33 -11.28
CA LEU A 90 -25.29 11.54 -11.49
C LEU A 90 -26.74 11.23 -11.20
N ILE A 91 -27.39 12.06 -10.39
CA ILE A 91 -28.79 11.91 -10.01
C ILE A 91 -29.54 13.19 -10.41
N SER A 92 -30.65 13.02 -11.12
CA SER A 92 -31.55 14.11 -11.47
C SER A 92 -32.98 13.76 -11.08
N THR A 93 -33.76 14.77 -10.71
CA THR A 93 -35.22 14.64 -10.55
C THR A 93 -35.97 15.13 -11.79
N ASP A 94 -35.25 15.63 -12.81
CA ASP A 94 -35.84 16.06 -14.07
C ASP A 94 -35.96 14.88 -15.04
N ARG A 95 -37.19 14.62 -15.51
CA ARG A 95 -37.49 13.59 -16.49
C ARG A 95 -36.83 13.86 -17.85
N SER A 96 -36.51 15.11 -18.18
CA SER A 96 -35.82 15.47 -19.42
C SER A 96 -34.43 14.80 -19.53
N SER A 97 -33.84 14.43 -18.39
CA SER A 97 -32.55 13.73 -18.29
C SER A 97 -32.47 12.41 -19.06
N VAL A 98 -33.61 11.79 -19.40
CA VAL A 98 -33.67 10.59 -20.25
C VAL A 98 -33.02 10.85 -21.62
N GLU A 99 -33.14 12.06 -22.18
CA GLU A 99 -32.51 12.45 -23.45
C GLU A 99 -30.98 12.45 -23.37
N LEU A 100 -30.43 12.56 -22.15
CA LEU A 100 -28.99 12.51 -21.86
C LEU A 100 -28.54 11.10 -21.43
N GLY A 101 -29.41 10.10 -21.52
CA GLY A 101 -29.12 8.69 -21.23
C GLY A 101 -29.26 8.31 -19.75
N PHE A 102 -30.00 9.06 -18.95
CA PHE A 102 -30.30 8.68 -17.57
C PHE A 102 -31.42 7.64 -17.52
N ALA A 103 -31.28 6.65 -16.64
CA ALA A 103 -32.28 5.61 -16.41
C ALA A 103 -33.11 5.92 -15.16
N ALA A 104 -34.42 5.68 -15.22
CA ALA A 104 -35.30 5.89 -14.08
C ALA A 104 -35.08 4.81 -13.01
N GLU A 105 -34.98 5.21 -11.75
CA GLU A 105 -34.87 4.33 -10.59
C GLU A 105 -35.97 4.66 -9.57
N GLN A 106 -36.58 3.60 -9.01
CA GLN A 106 -37.69 3.74 -8.08
C GLN A 106 -37.18 3.88 -6.64
N LEU A 107 -37.59 4.94 -5.97
CA LEU A 107 -37.19 5.20 -4.59
C LEU A 107 -37.98 4.32 -3.61
N ARG A 108 -37.30 3.80 -2.58
CA ARG A 108 -37.92 2.95 -1.54
C ARG A 108 -39.11 3.60 -0.81
N ARG A 109 -39.19 4.93 -0.80
CA ARG A 109 -40.26 5.71 -0.14
C ARG A 109 -41.34 6.19 -1.13
N GLY A 110 -41.32 5.70 -2.38
CA GLY A 110 -42.16 6.20 -3.47
C GLY A 110 -41.50 7.39 -4.19
N GLY A 111 -41.76 7.51 -5.49
CA GLY A 111 -41.11 8.47 -6.38
C GLY A 111 -40.09 7.84 -7.33
N LEU A 112 -39.64 8.63 -8.31
CA LEU A 112 -38.61 8.27 -9.29
C LEU A 112 -37.51 9.32 -9.25
N ASP A 113 -36.27 8.87 -9.32
CA ASP A 113 -35.14 9.68 -9.76
C ASP A 113 -34.55 9.08 -11.04
N TRP A 114 -33.74 9.87 -11.73
CA TRP A 114 -33.05 9.46 -12.95
C TRP A 114 -31.56 9.43 -12.67
N ARG A 115 -30.90 8.34 -13.04
CA ARG A 115 -29.50 8.11 -12.70
C ARG A 115 -28.66 7.74 -13.91
N LYS A 116 -27.41 8.19 -13.88
CA LYS A 116 -26.40 7.88 -14.90
C LYS A 116 -25.03 7.73 -14.25
N THR A 117 -24.27 6.72 -14.65
CA THR A 117 -22.88 6.57 -14.25
C THR A 117 -21.96 7.20 -15.30
N VAL A 118 -20.96 7.96 -14.84
CA VAL A 118 -19.92 8.57 -15.66
C VAL A 118 -18.53 8.37 -15.03
N SER A 119 -17.46 8.59 -15.79
CA SER A 119 -16.08 8.53 -15.28
C SER A 119 -15.74 9.72 -14.37
N ASN A 120 -14.73 9.58 -13.50
CA ASN A 120 -14.17 10.68 -12.72
C ASN A 120 -12.72 10.95 -13.17
N PRO A 121 -12.39 12.08 -13.82
CA PRO A 121 -13.30 13.17 -14.22
C PRO A 121 -14.11 12.82 -15.49
N ASP A 122 -15.26 13.47 -15.68
CA ASP A 122 -16.02 13.49 -16.94
C ASP A 122 -15.92 14.88 -17.56
N PRO A 123 -15.57 15.01 -18.86
CA PRO A 123 -15.38 16.31 -19.51
C PRO A 123 -16.67 17.13 -19.69
N ASP A 124 -17.84 16.49 -19.62
CA ASP A 124 -19.15 17.13 -19.78
C ASP A 124 -19.80 17.49 -18.43
N LEU A 125 -19.11 17.26 -17.31
CA LEU A 125 -19.59 17.52 -15.95
C LEU A 125 -18.81 18.67 -15.30
N ASP A 126 -19.52 19.78 -15.05
CA ASP A 126 -19.04 20.83 -14.17
C ASP A 126 -19.51 20.55 -12.74
N VAL A 127 -18.59 20.44 -11.77
CA VAL A 127 -18.92 20.04 -10.39
C VAL A 127 -18.43 21.03 -9.34
N THR A 128 -19.28 21.30 -8.35
CA THR A 128 -18.95 22.06 -7.14
C THR A 128 -19.01 21.13 -5.92
N SER A 129 -17.91 21.07 -5.16
CA SER A 129 -17.81 20.28 -3.93
C SER A 129 -17.85 21.19 -2.70
N THR A 130 -18.79 20.94 -1.79
CA THR A 130 -18.96 21.70 -0.54
C THR A 130 -18.58 20.83 0.65
N ARG A 131 -17.73 21.36 1.55
CA ARG A 131 -17.40 20.70 2.81
C ARG A 131 -18.55 20.86 3.80
N VAL A 132 -19.00 19.74 4.36
CA VAL A 132 -20.05 19.72 5.38
C VAL A 132 -19.49 19.09 6.64
N ARG A 133 -19.46 19.86 7.73
CA ARG A 133 -18.95 19.40 9.03
C ARG A 133 -19.76 18.19 9.52
N LYS A 134 -19.06 17.19 10.06
CA LYS A 134 -19.64 15.99 10.66
C LYS A 134 -19.10 15.83 12.09
N PRO A 135 -19.89 15.27 13.02
CA PRO A 135 -19.38 14.91 14.35
C PRO A 135 -18.25 13.89 14.21
N ALA A 136 -17.31 13.90 15.16
CA ALA A 136 -16.24 12.92 15.15
C ALA A 136 -16.84 11.54 15.51
N PRO A 137 -16.54 10.46 14.77
CA PRO A 137 -17.14 9.15 15.03
C PRO A 137 -16.82 8.56 16.41
N TRP A 138 -15.74 9.05 17.04
CA TRP A 138 -15.28 8.67 18.37
C TRP A 138 -15.74 9.64 19.46
N GLU A 139 -16.58 10.63 19.12
CA GLU A 139 -17.15 11.58 20.07
C GLU A 139 -18.06 10.84 21.05
N GLY A 140 -17.57 10.62 22.27
CA GLY A 140 -18.26 9.89 23.34
C GLY A 140 -17.49 8.70 23.93
N HIS A 141 -16.62 8.07 23.13
CA HIS A 141 -15.85 6.88 23.53
C HIS A 141 -14.43 6.84 22.90
N PRO A 142 -13.63 7.91 22.98
CA PRO A 142 -12.37 8.01 22.24
C PRO A 142 -11.34 6.95 22.68
N GLU A 143 -11.36 6.52 23.93
CA GLU A 143 -10.52 5.46 24.49
C GLU A 143 -10.77 4.07 23.87
N GLU A 144 -11.94 3.85 23.25
CA GLU A 144 -12.28 2.57 22.64
C GLU A 144 -11.69 2.41 21.24
N VAL A 145 -11.38 3.50 20.57
CA VAL A 145 -11.14 3.53 19.11
C VAL A 145 -9.93 4.34 18.67
N LEU A 146 -9.32 5.11 19.58
CA LEU A 146 -8.09 5.86 19.36
C LEU A 146 -6.94 5.28 20.21
N PRO A 147 -5.70 5.29 19.72
CA PRO A 147 -4.54 4.89 20.51
C PRO A 147 -4.27 5.88 21.67
N PRO A 148 -3.80 5.39 22.84
CA PRO A 148 -3.25 6.23 23.88
C PRO A 148 -1.91 6.85 23.46
N ARG A 149 -1.59 8.03 24.00
CA ARG A 149 -0.35 8.77 23.68
C ARG A 149 0.90 7.93 23.97
N ALA A 150 1.84 7.88 23.01
CA ALA A 150 3.21 7.46 23.30
C ALA A 150 3.84 8.51 24.23
N ARG A 151 4.14 8.13 25.49
CA ARG A 151 4.82 9.04 26.42
C ARG A 151 6.15 9.49 25.82
N SER A 152 6.24 10.76 25.44
CA SER A 152 7.53 11.45 25.28
C SER A 152 8.27 11.33 26.61
N ARG A 153 9.29 10.48 26.66
CA ARG A 153 10.18 10.36 27.82
C ARG A 153 11.02 11.63 27.88
N SER A 154 10.53 12.62 28.61
CA SER A 154 11.31 13.74 29.12
C SER A 154 12.57 13.21 29.80
N GLY A 155 13.73 13.72 29.37
CA GLY A 155 15.04 13.34 29.89
C GLY A 155 15.15 13.59 31.38
N GLY A 156 15.10 12.51 32.16
CA GLY A 156 15.49 12.47 33.55
C GLY A 156 16.71 11.57 33.67
N ARG A 157 17.89 12.17 33.79
CA ARG A 157 19.15 11.49 34.12
C ARG A 157 18.97 10.86 35.51
N VAL A 158 18.99 9.53 35.61
CA VAL A 158 19.09 8.84 36.90
C VAL A 158 20.40 8.05 36.90
N SER A 159 21.29 8.45 37.81
CA SER A 159 22.57 7.79 38.08
C SER A 159 22.37 6.37 38.60
N PRO A 160 23.32 5.44 38.36
CA PRO A 160 23.16 4.05 38.78
C PRO A 160 23.50 3.91 40.28
N GLY A 161 22.47 3.66 41.08
CA GLY A 161 22.60 3.21 42.46
C GLY A 161 22.61 1.69 42.51
N LYS A 162 23.71 1.12 43.01
CA LYS A 162 23.89 -0.26 43.45
C LYS A 162 22.86 -0.61 44.53
N GLN A 163 22.20 -1.75 44.46
CA GLN A 163 21.95 -2.60 45.64
C GLN A 163 21.48 -4.02 45.27
N ASP A 164 22.17 -4.98 45.89
CA ASP A 164 21.80 -6.39 46.03
C ASP A 164 20.48 -6.54 46.78
N GLY A 165 19.71 -7.59 46.45
CA GLY A 165 18.56 -8.00 47.25
C GLY A 165 17.63 -8.94 46.50
N THR A 166 17.75 -10.24 46.78
CA THR A 166 16.80 -11.29 46.40
C THR A 166 15.38 -10.94 46.87
N ALA A 167 14.53 -10.54 45.92
CA ALA A 167 13.08 -10.51 46.09
C ALA A 167 12.45 -11.35 44.98
N GLN A 168 11.77 -12.43 45.38
CA GLN A 168 10.93 -13.23 44.48
C GLN A 168 9.91 -12.30 43.82
N LEU A 169 10.00 -12.18 42.49
CA LEU A 169 9.02 -11.51 41.65
C LEU A 169 7.68 -12.28 41.75
N PRO A 170 6.54 -11.58 41.93
CA PRO A 170 5.22 -12.20 41.80
C PRO A 170 5.04 -12.74 40.37
N PRO A 171 4.20 -13.76 40.14
CA PRO A 171 4.00 -14.33 38.81
C PRO A 171 3.52 -13.24 37.85
N ALA A 172 4.19 -13.14 36.69
CA ALA A 172 3.84 -12.18 35.66
C ALA A 172 2.38 -12.39 35.21
N SER A 173 1.55 -11.35 35.31
CA SER A 173 0.22 -11.32 34.71
C SER A 173 0.32 -11.68 33.22
N PRO A 174 -0.65 -12.43 32.65
CA PRO A 174 -0.60 -12.82 31.25
C PRO A 174 -0.77 -11.59 30.36
N GLN A 175 0.33 -11.04 29.86
CA GLN A 175 0.30 -10.02 28.82
C GLN A 175 0.10 -10.71 27.47
N LEU A 176 -1.01 -10.41 26.80
CA LEU A 176 -1.15 -10.77 25.39
C LEU A 176 -0.12 -10.00 24.56
N ARG A 177 0.57 -10.70 23.68
CA ARG A 177 1.48 -10.07 22.73
C ARG A 177 0.68 -9.33 21.66
N ALA A 178 1.31 -8.35 21.01
CA ALA A 178 0.69 -7.74 19.85
C ALA A 178 0.50 -8.82 18.75
N PRO A 179 -0.64 -8.87 18.06
CA PRO A 179 -0.77 -9.72 16.90
C PRO A 179 0.18 -9.23 15.80
N GLY A 180 0.76 -10.15 15.05
CA GLY A 180 1.70 -9.79 13.99
C GLY A 180 2.72 -10.87 13.66
N LEU A 181 3.71 -10.47 12.85
CA LEU A 181 4.82 -11.32 12.48
C LEU A 181 5.93 -11.23 13.53
N TYR A 182 6.43 -12.39 13.93
CA TYR A 182 7.56 -12.54 14.83
C TYR A 182 8.62 -13.42 14.16
N ALA A 183 9.87 -13.22 14.54
CA ALA A 183 10.95 -14.12 14.20
C ALA A 183 11.66 -14.62 15.46
N VAL A 184 12.10 -15.87 15.44
CA VAL A 184 12.84 -16.50 16.54
C VAL A 184 14.33 -16.30 16.29
N LEU A 185 14.99 -15.64 17.24
CA LEU A 185 16.44 -15.47 17.30
C LEU A 185 16.93 -15.96 18.66
N ASP A 186 17.84 -16.93 18.67
CA ASP A 186 18.40 -17.53 19.88
C ASP A 186 17.32 -18.01 20.88
N GLY A 187 16.22 -18.57 20.35
CA GLY A 187 15.07 -19.05 21.13
C GLY A 187 14.16 -17.95 21.67
N VAL A 188 14.39 -16.68 21.32
CA VAL A 188 13.57 -15.53 21.72
C VAL A 188 12.81 -14.98 20.51
N GLU A 189 11.52 -14.75 20.67
CA GLU A 189 10.66 -14.17 19.64
C GLU A 189 10.70 -12.65 19.68
N TYR A 190 11.02 -12.05 18.54
CA TYR A 190 11.02 -10.61 18.37
C TYR A 190 9.98 -10.20 17.32
N PRO A 191 9.20 -9.13 17.55
CA PRO A 191 8.33 -8.57 16.53
C PRO A 191 9.15 -8.13 15.32
N VAL A 192 8.66 -8.47 14.13
CA VAL A 192 9.24 -8.10 12.85
C VAL A 192 8.56 -6.82 12.37
N VAL A 193 9.33 -5.75 12.22
CA VAL A 193 8.85 -4.41 11.85
C VAL A 193 9.46 -3.97 10.52
N ARG A 194 8.68 -3.22 9.73
CA ARG A 194 9.15 -2.58 8.50
C ARG A 194 9.76 -1.21 8.82
N ARG A 195 10.90 -0.91 8.21
CA ARG A 195 11.62 0.37 8.29
C ARG A 195 12.00 0.83 6.89
N ASP A 196 12.42 2.09 6.78
CA ASP A 196 12.82 2.70 5.50
C ASP A 196 13.95 1.93 4.79
N SER A 197 14.81 1.25 5.57
CA SER A 197 15.94 0.46 5.10
C SER A 197 15.66 -1.04 4.93
N GLY A 198 14.44 -1.52 5.19
CA GLY A 198 14.08 -2.93 5.08
C GLY A 198 13.30 -3.47 6.27
N TRP A 199 13.61 -4.69 6.69
CA TRP A 199 12.96 -5.37 7.82
C TRP A 199 13.90 -5.43 9.02
N ALA A 200 13.34 -5.33 10.22
CA ALA A 200 14.11 -5.42 11.47
C ALA A 200 13.35 -6.20 12.54
N LEU A 201 14.10 -6.83 13.44
CA LEU A 201 13.59 -7.28 14.73
C LEU A 201 13.57 -6.09 15.68
N ALA A 202 12.47 -5.91 16.41
CA ALA A 202 12.38 -4.89 17.45
C ALA A 202 12.42 -5.51 18.84
N SER A 203 13.15 -4.87 19.75
CA SER A 203 13.22 -5.22 21.16
C SER A 203 12.97 -3.97 22.01
N PRO A 204 12.15 -4.08 23.08
CA PRO A 204 11.97 -2.98 24.03
C PRO A 204 13.18 -2.80 24.96
N GLU A 205 14.07 -3.81 25.05
CA GLU A 205 15.24 -3.82 25.92
C GLU A 205 16.55 -3.92 25.13
N PRO A 206 17.68 -3.37 25.64
CA PRO A 206 19.00 -3.57 25.05
C PRO A 206 19.36 -5.06 24.92
N ARG A 207 19.74 -5.47 23.70
CA ARG A 207 20.11 -6.85 23.37
C ARG A 207 21.36 -6.84 22.49
N SER A 208 22.19 -7.88 22.62
CA SER A 208 23.36 -8.05 21.76
C SER A 208 22.93 -8.15 20.29
N GLY A 209 23.62 -7.43 19.39
CA GLY A 209 23.28 -7.38 17.97
C GLY A 209 22.12 -6.46 17.59
N PHE A 210 21.51 -5.76 18.55
CA PHE A 210 20.51 -4.71 18.30
C PHE A 210 21.13 -3.33 18.50
N ALA A 211 20.79 -2.39 17.62
CA ALA A 211 21.21 -1.00 17.68
C ALA A 211 20.06 -0.11 18.16
N PRO A 212 20.32 0.89 19.01
CA PRO A 212 19.29 1.82 19.45
C PRO A 212 18.86 2.73 18.29
N GLN A 213 17.56 2.77 18.00
CA GLN A 213 16.98 3.64 16.98
C GLN A 213 15.59 4.12 17.41
N GLN A 214 15.40 5.45 17.50
CA GLN A 214 14.12 6.08 17.84
C GLN A 214 13.44 5.54 19.13
N GLY A 215 14.23 5.19 20.15
CA GLY A 215 13.69 4.71 21.44
C GLY A 215 13.39 3.21 21.50
N GLU A 216 13.63 2.48 20.42
CA GLU A 216 13.61 1.01 20.37
C GLU A 216 14.99 0.45 20.08
N GLN A 217 15.19 -0.84 20.31
CA GLN A 217 16.39 -1.57 19.92
C GLN A 217 16.06 -2.37 18.67
N LEU A 218 16.77 -2.14 17.58
CA LEU A 218 16.49 -2.75 16.28
C LEU A 218 17.67 -3.58 15.79
N ARG A 219 17.38 -4.76 15.24
CA ARG A 219 18.35 -5.55 14.48
C ARG A 219 17.82 -5.72 13.06
N THR A 220 18.52 -5.15 12.08
CA THR A 220 18.19 -5.37 10.66
C THR A 220 18.27 -6.85 10.33
N ILE A 221 17.29 -7.34 9.58
CA ILE A 221 17.22 -8.72 9.11
C ILE A 221 17.03 -8.77 7.59
N GLY A 222 17.61 -9.79 6.97
CA GLY A 222 17.50 -10.05 5.54
C GLY A 222 17.39 -11.54 5.21
N PRO A 223 17.26 -11.88 3.92
CA PRO A 223 17.09 -13.26 3.44
C PRO A 223 18.14 -14.26 3.92
N GLU A 224 19.34 -13.78 4.23
CA GLU A 224 20.46 -14.60 4.71
C GLU A 224 20.38 -14.92 6.20
N ASP A 225 19.49 -14.28 6.96
CA ASP A 225 19.29 -14.59 8.37
C ASP A 225 18.43 -15.87 8.50
N PRO A 226 18.97 -16.97 9.06
CA PRO A 226 18.25 -18.23 9.19
C PRO A 226 17.30 -18.17 10.40
N LEU A 227 16.24 -17.37 10.28
CA LEU A 227 15.24 -17.17 11.33
C LEU A 227 13.98 -17.98 11.03
N GLU A 228 13.39 -18.55 12.08
CA GLU A 228 12.04 -19.09 12.01
C GLU A 228 11.04 -17.96 12.20
N TYR A 229 10.00 -17.92 11.37
CA TYR A 229 8.98 -16.89 11.43
C TYR A 229 7.65 -17.48 11.90
N VAL A 230 6.95 -16.75 12.75
CA VAL A 230 5.63 -17.13 13.24
C VAL A 230 4.68 -15.95 13.17
N THR A 231 3.44 -16.20 12.76
CA THR A 231 2.36 -15.23 12.89
C THR A 231 1.59 -15.56 14.17
N ILE A 232 1.40 -14.54 15.00
CA ILE A 232 0.60 -14.62 16.22
C ILE A 232 -0.69 -13.83 15.97
N ASN A 233 -1.84 -14.48 16.20
CA ASN A 233 -3.15 -13.84 16.20
C ASN A 233 -3.92 -14.22 17.46
N HIS A 234 -4.85 -13.36 17.87
CA HIS A 234 -5.75 -13.63 18.98
C HIS A 234 -7.19 -13.53 18.49
N SER A 235 -7.93 -14.61 18.67
CA SER A 235 -9.36 -14.68 18.40
C SER A 235 -10.06 -15.13 19.67
N GLY A 236 -11.36 -14.92 19.76
CA GLY A 236 -12.07 -15.23 20.97
C GLY A 236 -13.57 -15.30 20.80
N THR A 237 -14.22 -15.57 21.92
CA THR A 237 -15.65 -15.40 22.08
C THR A 237 -15.91 -14.38 23.18
N TYR A 238 -16.84 -13.46 22.95
CA TYR A 238 -17.31 -12.51 23.96
C TYR A 238 -18.83 -12.53 23.98
N ARG A 239 -19.43 -12.96 25.09
CA ARG A 239 -20.90 -13.11 25.22
C ARG A 239 -21.54 -13.92 24.06
N GLY A 240 -20.83 -14.94 23.59
CA GLY A 240 -21.26 -15.79 22.46
C GLY A 240 -20.99 -15.22 21.06
N LEU A 241 -20.37 -14.04 20.93
CA LEU A 241 -19.96 -13.45 19.66
C LEU A 241 -18.52 -13.82 19.34
N SER A 242 -18.24 -14.24 18.11
CA SER A 242 -16.86 -14.41 17.63
C SER A 242 -16.21 -13.05 17.44
N VAL A 243 -15.06 -12.86 18.09
CA VAL A 243 -14.31 -11.60 18.11
C VAL A 243 -12.85 -11.81 17.74
N GLN A 244 -12.25 -10.84 17.06
CA GLN A 244 -10.81 -10.67 17.03
C GLN A 244 -10.41 -9.90 18.29
N VAL A 245 -9.28 -10.28 18.91
CA VAL A 245 -8.82 -9.70 20.18
C VAL A 245 -7.50 -9.01 19.93
N ARG A 246 -7.34 -7.75 20.34
CA ARG A 246 -6.10 -6.99 20.19
C ARG A 246 -5.72 -6.34 21.51
N PRO A 247 -4.45 -6.42 21.95
CA PRO A 247 -4.01 -5.67 23.12
C PRO A 247 -4.20 -4.16 22.89
N ALA A 248 -4.90 -3.49 23.81
CA ALA A 248 -5.03 -2.05 23.83
C ALA A 248 -4.10 -1.44 24.89
N SER A 249 -3.99 -2.08 26.05
CA SER A 249 -3.05 -1.74 27.13
C SER A 249 -2.55 -2.99 27.84
N ALA A 250 -1.88 -2.84 28.99
CA ALA A 250 -1.38 -3.96 29.80
C ALA A 250 -2.52 -4.84 30.35
N HIS A 251 -3.71 -4.28 30.54
CA HIS A 251 -4.87 -4.98 31.12
C HIS A 251 -6.09 -4.97 30.22
N THR A 252 -6.16 -4.07 29.23
CA THR A 252 -7.31 -3.96 28.33
C THR A 252 -7.03 -4.52 26.95
N VAL A 253 -8.06 -5.11 26.35
CA VAL A 253 -8.09 -5.54 24.95
C VAL A 253 -9.21 -4.83 24.20
N GLN A 254 -8.98 -4.59 22.92
CA GLN A 254 -10.00 -4.21 21.97
C GLN A 254 -10.53 -5.46 21.29
N LEU A 255 -11.84 -5.64 21.33
CA LEU A 255 -12.57 -6.66 20.61
C LEU A 255 -13.08 -6.06 19.31
N SER A 256 -13.02 -6.83 18.22
CA SER A 256 -13.67 -6.46 16.97
C SER A 256 -14.45 -7.62 16.35
N THR A 257 -15.58 -7.31 15.73
CA THR A 257 -16.43 -8.30 15.04
C THR A 257 -17.20 -7.65 13.91
N ARG A 258 -17.66 -8.45 12.94
CA ARG A 258 -18.60 -8.01 11.90
C ARG A 258 -20.05 -8.36 12.21
N ASP A 259 -20.29 -9.04 13.34
CA ASP A 259 -21.63 -9.44 13.74
C ASP A 259 -22.41 -8.24 14.28
N ARG A 260 -23.46 -7.83 13.56
CA ARG A 260 -24.32 -6.71 13.96
C ARG A 260 -25.01 -6.93 15.32
N ARG A 261 -25.22 -8.17 15.76
CA ARG A 261 -25.78 -8.49 17.09
C ARG A 261 -24.90 -7.98 18.23
N SER A 262 -23.65 -7.65 17.95
CA SER A 262 -22.72 -7.07 18.92
C SER A 262 -23.18 -5.73 19.48
N LEU A 263 -24.03 -4.99 18.79
CA LEU A 263 -24.64 -3.75 19.29
C LEU A 263 -25.41 -3.99 20.60
N ASP A 264 -26.09 -5.12 20.72
CA ASP A 264 -26.85 -5.50 21.93
C ASP A 264 -25.91 -5.82 23.12
N SER A 265 -24.65 -6.15 22.81
CA SER A 265 -23.57 -6.34 23.79
C SER A 265 -22.74 -5.07 24.00
N GLY A 266 -23.25 -3.91 23.54
CA GLY A 266 -22.64 -2.60 23.70
C GLY A 266 -21.35 -2.41 22.90
N PHE A 267 -21.22 -3.07 21.75
CA PHE A 267 -20.20 -2.70 20.77
C PHE A 267 -20.65 -1.44 20.05
N LEU A 268 -19.67 -0.65 19.61
CA LEU A 268 -19.89 0.55 18.81
C LEU A 268 -19.68 0.23 17.35
N GLN A 269 -20.57 0.73 16.50
CA GLN A 269 -20.38 0.68 15.05
C GLN A 269 -19.12 1.45 14.69
N PHE A 270 -18.21 0.79 13.99
CA PHE A 270 -16.88 1.31 13.72
C PHE A 270 -16.64 1.52 12.22
N GLY A 271 -16.54 2.78 11.79
CA GLY A 271 -16.39 3.16 10.37
C GLY A 271 -17.70 3.54 9.66
N PHE A 272 -17.61 3.99 8.41
CA PHE A 272 -18.75 4.29 7.51
C PHE A 272 -18.75 3.38 6.27
N GLU A 273 -18.20 2.17 6.41
CA GLU A 273 -18.08 1.27 5.27
C GLU A 273 -19.39 0.54 4.99
N ARG A 274 -19.44 -0.12 3.83
CA ARG A 274 -20.63 -0.84 3.37
C ARG A 274 -21.09 -1.86 4.43
N PRO A 275 -22.38 -2.22 4.48
CA PRO A 275 -22.89 -3.21 5.44
C PRO A 275 -22.10 -4.53 5.46
N GLU A 276 -21.48 -4.93 4.34
CA GLU A 276 -20.77 -6.20 4.20
C GLU A 276 -19.37 -6.23 4.87
N ILE A 277 -18.79 -5.06 5.15
CA ILE A 277 -17.46 -4.93 5.77
C ILE A 277 -17.51 -4.10 7.07
N GLN A 278 -18.71 -3.73 7.52
CA GLN A 278 -18.96 -3.03 8.76
C GLN A 278 -18.37 -3.80 9.95
N GLU A 279 -17.46 -3.17 10.67
CA GLU A 279 -16.88 -3.69 11.91
C GLU A 279 -17.54 -3.02 13.11
N TYR A 280 -17.60 -3.74 14.21
CA TYR A 280 -18.10 -3.29 15.51
C TYR A 280 -17.00 -3.55 16.52
N VAL A 281 -16.72 -2.57 17.37
CA VAL A 281 -15.60 -2.64 18.33
C VAL A 281 -16.06 -2.38 19.75
N ARG A 282 -15.31 -2.90 20.72
CA ARG A 282 -15.52 -2.67 22.15
C ARG A 282 -14.22 -2.90 22.90
N SER A 283 -13.91 -2.05 23.88
CA SER A 283 -12.81 -2.31 24.82
C SER A 283 -13.30 -3.04 26.06
N VAL A 284 -12.56 -4.05 26.51
CA VAL A 284 -12.83 -4.79 27.75
C VAL A 284 -11.52 -5.10 28.49
N GLU A 285 -11.61 -5.47 29.75
CA GLU A 285 -10.46 -6.03 30.48
C GLU A 285 -10.12 -7.43 29.93
N LEU A 286 -8.84 -7.78 29.92
CA LEU A 286 -8.36 -9.07 29.41
C LEU A 286 -8.85 -10.25 30.26
N ASP A 287 -9.12 -10.02 31.55
CA ASP A 287 -9.67 -11.00 32.49
C ASP A 287 -11.20 -10.89 32.65
N ASP A 288 -11.88 -10.17 31.74
CA ASP A 288 -13.34 -10.13 31.69
C ASP A 288 -13.90 -11.57 31.60
N VAL A 289 -14.79 -11.91 32.54
CA VAL A 289 -15.37 -13.26 32.68
C VAL A 289 -16.10 -13.72 31.41
N ASP A 290 -16.62 -12.79 30.62
CA ASP A 290 -17.35 -13.07 29.38
C ASP A 290 -16.41 -13.25 28.18
N LEU A 291 -15.11 -12.95 28.33
CA LEU A 291 -14.10 -13.04 27.27
C LEU A 291 -13.31 -14.35 27.36
N GLN A 292 -13.34 -15.12 26.29
CA GLN A 292 -12.44 -16.25 26.09
C GLN A 292 -11.50 -15.95 24.94
N VAL A 293 -10.19 -16.02 25.17
CA VAL A 293 -9.16 -15.73 24.16
C VAL A 293 -8.40 -17.00 23.79
N ALA A 294 -8.31 -17.27 22.50
CA ALA A 294 -7.44 -18.27 21.90
C ALA A 294 -6.33 -17.57 21.12
N THR A 295 -5.08 -17.95 21.40
CA THR A 295 -3.91 -17.49 20.64
C THR A 295 -3.55 -18.55 19.61
N THR A 296 -3.58 -18.20 18.33
CA THR A 296 -3.04 -19.04 17.27
C THR A 296 -1.61 -18.62 16.97
N ARG A 297 -0.76 -19.63 16.82
CA ARG A 297 0.64 -19.49 16.44
C ARG A 297 0.87 -20.37 15.24
N GLU A 298 1.12 -19.75 14.10
CA GLU A 298 1.30 -20.45 12.83
C GLU A 298 2.69 -20.15 12.28
N ALA A 299 3.36 -21.18 11.76
CA ALA A 299 4.59 -21.00 11.01
C ALA A 299 4.30 -20.07 9.82
N SER A 300 5.15 -19.07 9.65
CA SER A 300 4.98 -18.03 8.64
C SER A 300 6.19 -18.02 7.70
N ALA A 301 5.98 -17.52 6.49
CA ALA A 301 7.09 -17.14 5.63
C ALA A 301 7.78 -15.86 6.15
N PRO A 302 9.07 -15.66 5.80
CA PRO A 302 9.77 -14.40 6.00
C PRO A 302 9.03 -13.21 5.37
N PRO A 303 9.16 -11.99 5.91
CA PRO A 303 8.34 -10.84 5.53
C PRO A 303 8.53 -10.40 4.07
N TRP A 304 9.74 -10.56 3.51
CA TRP A 304 10.02 -10.30 2.09
C TRP A 304 9.37 -11.31 1.13
N LEU A 305 8.79 -12.39 1.65
CA LEU A 305 7.98 -13.34 0.87
C LEU A 305 6.47 -13.18 1.12
N ARG A 306 6.05 -12.52 2.21
CA ARG A 306 4.62 -12.38 2.58
C ARG A 306 3.84 -11.40 1.70
N ASN A 307 4.48 -10.37 1.17
CA ASN A 307 3.87 -9.47 0.18
C ASN A 307 4.01 -9.98 -1.27
N GLY A 308 4.67 -11.13 -1.45
CA GLY A 308 4.77 -11.88 -2.71
C GLY A 308 3.84 -13.10 -2.77
N GLN A 309 2.96 -13.30 -1.79
CA GLN A 309 1.93 -14.34 -1.83
C GLN A 309 0.66 -13.87 -2.56
N ALA A 310 0.83 -13.25 -3.72
CA ALA A 310 0.04 -13.62 -4.88
C ALA A 310 0.81 -14.77 -5.57
N ARG A 311 0.65 -15.97 -5.00
CA ARG A 311 1.18 -17.27 -5.49
C ARG A 311 2.71 -17.33 -5.67
N LEU A 312 3.34 -18.27 -4.97
CA LEU A 312 4.45 -19.01 -5.58
C LEU A 312 3.87 -19.74 -6.79
N GLU A 313 3.71 -19.04 -7.91
CA GLU A 313 3.48 -19.68 -9.19
C GLU A 313 4.72 -20.57 -9.43
N PRO A 314 4.54 -21.87 -9.68
CA PRO A 314 5.64 -22.73 -10.08
C PRO A 314 6.39 -22.08 -11.24
N GLY A 315 7.64 -21.64 -11.01
CA GLY A 315 8.46 -21.04 -12.06
C GLY A 315 9.21 -19.75 -11.71
N VAL A 316 8.95 -19.09 -10.57
CA VAL A 316 9.74 -17.90 -10.16
C VAL A 316 11.22 -18.26 -10.04
N ALA A 317 12.07 -17.53 -10.76
CA ALA A 317 13.50 -17.81 -10.80
C ALA A 317 14.11 -17.73 -9.40
N THR A 318 14.75 -18.82 -8.97
CA THR A 318 15.37 -18.91 -7.65
C THR A 318 16.85 -18.59 -7.67
N THR A 319 17.48 -18.65 -8.85
CA THR A 319 18.88 -18.30 -9.06
C THR A 319 18.99 -17.17 -10.08
N TRP A 320 20.10 -16.42 -10.02
CA TRP A 320 20.41 -15.37 -11.00
C TRP A 320 20.54 -15.89 -12.43
N SER A 321 20.98 -17.15 -12.60
CA SER A 321 21.08 -17.81 -13.91
C SER A 321 19.70 -18.09 -14.50
N ASP A 322 18.79 -18.65 -13.69
CA ASP A 322 17.40 -18.89 -14.12
C ASP A 322 16.71 -17.58 -14.49
N PHE A 323 16.97 -16.52 -13.70
CA PHE A 323 16.41 -15.21 -13.95
C PHE A 323 16.97 -14.60 -15.25
N ALA A 324 18.29 -14.73 -15.52
CA ALA A 324 18.86 -14.27 -16.78
C ALA A 324 18.19 -14.94 -17.99
N GLY A 325 17.96 -16.26 -17.94
CA GLY A 325 17.25 -16.98 -19.01
C GLY A 325 15.77 -16.57 -19.16
N ALA A 326 15.07 -16.34 -18.05
CA ALA A 326 13.70 -15.84 -18.05
C ALA A 326 13.62 -14.41 -18.61
N LEU A 327 14.54 -13.53 -18.22
CA LEU A 327 14.64 -12.16 -18.72
C LEU A 327 14.98 -12.12 -20.21
N ALA A 328 15.91 -12.95 -20.69
CA ALA A 328 16.21 -13.04 -22.12
C ALA A 328 14.97 -13.45 -22.93
N SER A 329 14.18 -14.39 -22.41
CA SER A 329 12.91 -14.81 -23.03
C SER A 329 11.84 -13.70 -22.96
N ALA A 330 11.81 -12.95 -21.85
CA ALA A 330 10.90 -11.82 -21.67
C ALA A 330 11.21 -10.67 -22.65
N CYS A 331 12.49 -10.41 -22.94
CA CYS A 331 12.92 -9.40 -23.91
C CYS A 331 12.38 -9.64 -25.33
N GLU A 332 12.04 -10.90 -25.69
CA GLU A 332 11.36 -11.20 -26.97
C GLU A 332 9.94 -10.61 -27.02
N ALA A 333 9.25 -10.53 -25.87
CA ALA A 333 7.90 -9.97 -25.75
C ALA A 333 7.88 -8.44 -25.65
N VAL A 334 9.00 -7.82 -25.25
CA VAL A 334 9.18 -6.36 -25.23
C VAL A 334 9.33 -5.87 -26.66
N THR A 335 8.21 -5.82 -27.40
CA THR A 335 8.09 -5.44 -28.82
C THR A 335 7.93 -3.92 -28.99
N ASP A 336 7.72 -3.43 -30.21
CA ASP A 336 7.53 -1.99 -30.47
C ASP A 336 6.49 -1.38 -29.52
N ARG A 337 6.82 -0.21 -28.94
CA ARG A 337 6.06 0.54 -27.92
C ARG A 337 5.85 -0.19 -26.59
N VAL A 338 6.44 -1.37 -26.39
CA VAL A 338 6.38 -2.07 -25.10
C VAL A 338 7.56 -1.64 -24.25
N PHE A 339 7.25 -1.27 -23.01
CA PHE A 339 8.22 -0.92 -22.00
C PHE A 339 8.18 -1.95 -20.88
N LEU A 340 9.34 -2.30 -20.34
CA LEU A 340 9.49 -3.21 -19.22
C LEU A 340 10.45 -2.60 -18.21
N VAL A 341 10.04 -2.49 -16.96
CA VAL A 341 10.91 -2.10 -15.85
C VAL A 341 10.96 -3.26 -14.87
N VAL A 342 12.17 -3.75 -14.57
CA VAL A 342 12.42 -4.73 -13.51
C VAL A 342 13.12 -4.03 -12.36
N SER A 343 12.52 -4.06 -11.17
CA SER A 343 12.98 -3.27 -10.02
C SER A 343 13.03 -4.08 -8.72
N GLY A 344 13.91 -3.67 -7.81
CA GLY A 344 13.99 -4.23 -6.46
C GLY A 344 12.75 -3.96 -5.59
N VAL A 345 12.27 -4.99 -4.91
CA VAL A 345 11.25 -4.92 -3.87
C VAL A 345 11.84 -4.19 -2.67
N GLY A 346 11.37 -2.97 -2.42
CA GLY A 346 11.80 -2.12 -1.31
C GLY A 346 12.47 -0.81 -1.73
N ASP A 347 13.10 -0.76 -2.92
CA ASP A 347 13.63 0.47 -3.52
C ASP A 347 13.51 0.42 -5.04
N ALA A 348 12.42 1.00 -5.57
CA ALA A 348 12.12 1.01 -6.99
C ALA A 348 13.14 1.78 -7.84
N ARG A 349 14.03 2.57 -7.22
CA ARG A 349 15.14 3.24 -7.91
C ARG A 349 16.23 2.28 -8.35
N ARG A 350 16.29 1.06 -7.77
CA ARG A 350 17.19 0.00 -8.21
C ARG A 350 16.50 -0.80 -9.30
N TYR A 351 16.66 -0.38 -10.54
CA TYR A 351 15.95 -0.97 -11.67
C TYR A 351 16.84 -1.16 -12.89
N VAL A 352 16.38 -2.01 -13.80
CA VAL A 352 16.75 -1.99 -15.21
C VAL A 352 15.47 -1.79 -16.02
N GLN A 353 15.51 -0.94 -17.03
CA GLN A 353 14.37 -0.69 -17.88
C GLN A 353 14.70 -1.01 -19.33
N PHE A 354 13.67 -1.40 -20.07
CA PHE A 354 13.75 -1.76 -21.47
C PHE A 354 12.69 -1.00 -22.25
N ALA A 355 13.09 -0.42 -23.36
CA ALA A 355 12.20 0.24 -24.31
C ALA A 355 12.28 -0.50 -25.65
N GLY A 356 11.17 -1.13 -26.04
CA GLY A 356 11.07 -1.82 -27.30
C GLY A 356 10.76 -0.85 -28.43
N GLY A 357 11.72 -0.62 -29.32
CA GLY A 357 11.50 0.04 -30.60
C GLY A 357 11.19 -0.96 -31.72
N PRO A 358 10.96 -0.49 -32.96
CA PRO A 358 10.61 -1.35 -34.10
C PRO A 358 11.78 -2.24 -34.54
N THR A 359 13.02 -1.82 -34.31
CA THR A 359 14.23 -2.52 -34.78
C THR A 359 15.27 -2.76 -33.69
N VAL A 360 15.14 -2.06 -32.55
CA VAL A 360 16.10 -2.08 -31.44
C VAL A 360 15.34 -2.28 -30.13
N LEU A 361 15.97 -2.97 -29.20
CA LEU A 361 15.60 -3.02 -27.79
C LEU A 361 16.66 -2.23 -27.02
N ASP A 362 16.26 -1.09 -26.49
CA ASP A 362 17.13 -0.26 -25.65
C ASP A 362 16.96 -0.68 -24.20
N ALA A 363 18.06 -0.71 -23.45
CA ALA A 363 18.07 -0.98 -22.03
C ALA A 363 18.80 0.13 -21.28
N GLU A 364 18.30 0.47 -20.10
CA GLU A 364 18.89 1.50 -19.25
C GLU A 364 18.94 1.07 -17.78
N ALA A 365 19.93 1.63 -17.08
CA ALA A 365 20.14 1.42 -15.65
C ALA A 365 20.57 2.75 -14.99
N PRO A 366 20.04 3.10 -13.81
CA PRO A 366 20.36 4.35 -13.11
C PRO A 366 21.81 4.40 -12.58
N GLY A 367 22.37 5.60 -12.52
CA GLY A 367 23.66 5.89 -11.90
C GLY A 367 23.54 6.28 -10.41
N ARG A 368 24.65 6.79 -9.86
CA ARG A 368 24.75 7.27 -8.47
C ARG A 368 23.90 8.49 -8.15
N ASP A 369 23.52 9.24 -9.18
CA ASP A 369 22.60 10.37 -9.09
C ASP A 369 21.19 9.93 -8.66
N VAL A 370 20.78 8.72 -9.02
CA VAL A 370 19.48 8.13 -8.65
C VAL A 370 19.61 7.12 -7.51
N VAL A 371 20.64 6.26 -7.56
CA VAL A 371 20.93 5.24 -6.54
C VAL A 371 22.28 5.55 -5.90
N ALA A 372 22.26 6.33 -4.81
CA ALA A 372 23.49 6.82 -4.16
C ALA A 372 24.53 5.72 -3.82
N ALA A 373 24.08 4.49 -3.57
CA ALA A 373 24.92 3.34 -3.26
C ALA A 373 25.36 2.51 -4.49
N ALA A 374 25.06 2.95 -5.72
CA ALA A 374 25.37 2.18 -6.92
C ALA A 374 26.88 1.99 -7.14
N ASP A 375 27.26 0.73 -7.41
CA ASP A 375 28.59 0.40 -7.89
C ASP A 375 28.66 0.51 -9.42
N GLU A 376 28.92 1.72 -9.88
CA GLU A 376 29.10 2.03 -11.31
C GLU A 376 30.31 1.34 -11.95
N ARG A 377 31.25 0.79 -11.16
CA ARG A 377 32.32 -0.06 -11.72
C ARG A 377 31.75 -1.39 -12.20
N ALA A 378 30.84 -1.99 -11.44
CA ALA A 378 30.17 -3.22 -11.86
C ALA A 378 29.37 -3.04 -13.16
N LEU A 379 28.69 -1.90 -13.35
CA LEU A 379 27.98 -1.58 -14.60
C LEU A 379 28.97 -1.46 -15.77
N ARG A 380 30.07 -0.73 -15.57
CA ARG A 380 31.11 -0.58 -16.59
C ARG A 380 31.76 -1.91 -16.97
N ASP A 381 32.10 -2.73 -15.99
CA ASP A 381 32.74 -4.04 -16.18
C ASP A 381 31.80 -5.04 -16.88
N ALA A 382 30.50 -4.91 -16.64
CA ALA A 382 29.46 -5.64 -17.36
C ALA A 382 29.22 -5.11 -18.79
N GLY A 383 29.85 -4.02 -19.20
CA GLY A 383 29.78 -3.48 -20.57
C GLY A 383 28.69 -2.44 -20.81
N TRP A 384 28.10 -1.86 -19.75
CA TRP A 384 27.15 -0.76 -19.90
C TRP A 384 27.87 0.53 -20.39
N THR A 385 27.21 1.29 -21.25
CA THR A 385 27.71 2.60 -21.70
C THR A 385 27.41 3.65 -20.61
N PRO A 386 28.38 4.48 -20.20
CA PRO A 386 28.17 5.49 -19.16
C PRO A 386 27.23 6.63 -19.62
N PRO A 387 26.59 7.33 -18.66
CA PRO A 387 25.74 8.49 -18.92
C PRO A 387 26.41 9.61 -19.73
N ARG A 388 25.61 10.34 -20.50
CA ARG A 388 25.99 11.54 -21.28
C ARG A 388 24.87 12.59 -21.26
N PRO A 389 25.12 13.86 -21.63
CA PRO A 389 24.14 14.95 -21.48
C PRO A 389 22.74 14.76 -22.10
N GLY A 390 22.56 13.82 -23.03
CA GLY A 390 21.24 13.45 -23.59
C GLY A 390 20.77 12.03 -23.25
N GLN A 391 21.51 11.31 -22.41
CA GLN A 391 21.23 9.96 -21.93
C GLN A 391 21.72 9.88 -20.48
N PRO A 392 20.92 10.31 -19.49
CA PRO A 392 21.37 10.46 -18.10
C PRO A 392 21.58 9.12 -17.39
N ASN A 393 21.03 8.02 -17.94
CA ASN A 393 21.20 6.68 -17.42
C ASN A 393 22.37 5.96 -18.12
N TRP A 394 22.90 4.92 -17.46
CA TRP A 394 23.72 3.92 -18.13
C TRP A 394 22.87 3.21 -19.17
N SER A 395 23.42 2.92 -20.35
CA SER A 395 22.63 2.39 -21.46
C SER A 395 23.34 1.31 -22.26
N THR A 396 22.55 0.46 -22.89
CA THR A 396 22.99 -0.47 -23.93
C THR A 396 21.81 -0.78 -24.86
N SER A 397 22.09 -1.30 -26.05
CA SER A 397 21.05 -1.58 -27.05
C SER A 397 21.36 -2.89 -27.77
N ALA A 398 20.32 -3.67 -28.06
CA ALA A 398 20.41 -4.88 -28.88
C ALA A 398 19.50 -4.73 -30.11
N ARG A 399 19.94 -5.15 -31.31
CA ARG A 399 19.05 -5.14 -32.47
C ARG A 399 18.12 -6.35 -32.38
N ARG A 400 16.86 -6.17 -32.73
CA ARG A 400 15.87 -7.26 -32.68
C ARG A 400 16.15 -8.41 -33.62
N ARG A 401 16.84 -8.14 -34.74
CA ARG A 401 17.25 -9.17 -35.69
C ARG A 401 18.47 -9.96 -35.22
N ASP A 402 19.10 -9.55 -34.12
CA ASP A 402 20.23 -10.27 -33.58
C ASP A 402 19.76 -11.61 -32.99
N GLU A 403 20.61 -12.63 -33.09
CA GLU A 403 20.32 -13.97 -32.62
C GLU A 403 20.05 -13.98 -31.10
N ARG A 404 19.33 -15.00 -30.61
CA ARG A 404 19.01 -15.25 -29.18
C ARG A 404 20.16 -15.02 -28.20
N ARG A 405 21.42 -15.14 -28.65
CA ARG A 405 22.63 -14.84 -27.88
C ARG A 405 22.76 -13.36 -27.47
N ALA A 406 22.30 -12.41 -28.29
CA ALA A 406 22.35 -10.99 -27.97
C ALA A 406 21.38 -10.63 -26.85
N LEU A 407 20.15 -11.17 -26.86
CA LEU A 407 19.19 -11.02 -25.78
C LEU A 407 19.68 -11.69 -24.48
N GLN A 408 20.35 -12.83 -24.61
CA GLN A 408 20.98 -13.50 -23.46
C GLN A 408 22.09 -12.63 -22.84
N ALA A 409 22.98 -12.07 -23.65
CA ALA A 409 24.02 -11.16 -23.17
C ALA A 409 23.42 -9.92 -22.50
N LEU A 410 22.39 -9.33 -23.09
CA LEU A 410 21.67 -8.19 -22.51
C LEU A 410 21.05 -8.53 -21.15
N ALA A 411 20.46 -9.72 -21.01
CA ALA A 411 19.90 -10.19 -19.75
C ALA A 411 21.00 -10.41 -18.68
N GLU A 412 22.15 -10.97 -19.06
CA GLU A 412 23.29 -11.15 -18.17
C GLU A 412 23.88 -9.81 -17.70
N MET A 413 24.00 -8.83 -18.60
CA MET A 413 24.39 -7.46 -18.24
C MET A 413 23.41 -6.82 -17.25
N SER A 414 22.12 -7.07 -17.43
CA SER A 414 21.06 -6.58 -16.54
C SER A 414 21.09 -7.24 -15.16
N VAL A 415 21.41 -8.53 -15.12
CA VAL A 415 21.64 -9.25 -13.86
C VAL A 415 22.85 -8.70 -13.12
N ALA A 416 23.95 -8.41 -13.81
CA ALA A 416 25.13 -7.80 -13.19
C ALA A 416 24.81 -6.41 -12.60
N ALA A 417 24.02 -5.58 -13.30
CA ALA A 417 23.57 -4.29 -12.77
C ALA A 417 22.73 -4.47 -11.48
N LEU A 418 21.74 -5.36 -11.50
CA LEU A 418 20.87 -5.61 -10.34
C LEU A 418 21.61 -6.23 -9.15
N ARG A 419 22.37 -7.30 -9.40
CA ARG A 419 23.07 -8.08 -8.37
C ARG A 419 24.28 -7.36 -7.84
N ASP A 420 25.18 -6.93 -8.73
CA ASP A 420 26.49 -6.40 -8.35
C ASP A 420 26.45 -4.88 -8.23
N GLY A 421 25.81 -4.20 -9.17
CA GLY A 421 25.69 -2.74 -9.18
C GLY A 421 24.79 -2.18 -8.07
N TYR A 422 23.66 -2.84 -7.80
CA TYR A 422 22.65 -2.36 -6.83
C TYR A 422 22.51 -3.22 -5.58
N SER A 423 23.34 -4.27 -5.45
CA SER A 423 23.34 -5.19 -4.33
C SER A 423 21.95 -5.78 -4.03
N VAL A 424 21.15 -6.06 -5.07
CA VAL A 424 19.91 -6.84 -4.89
C VAL A 424 20.35 -8.27 -4.57
N GLY A 425 19.99 -8.76 -3.38
CA GLY A 425 20.53 -10.04 -2.88
C GLY A 425 19.96 -11.28 -3.58
N SER A 426 18.76 -11.20 -4.16
CA SER A 426 18.09 -12.33 -4.79
C SER A 426 17.15 -11.89 -5.91
N PRO A 427 16.98 -12.67 -7.01
CA PRO A 427 15.98 -12.38 -8.03
C PRO A 427 14.54 -12.47 -7.49
N ARG A 428 14.32 -13.13 -6.35
CA ARG A 428 13.01 -13.16 -5.67
C ARG A 428 12.61 -11.80 -5.08
N LEU A 429 13.56 -10.88 -4.97
CA LEU A 429 13.34 -9.50 -4.57
C LEU A 429 13.13 -8.59 -5.78
N LEU A 430 12.75 -9.14 -6.93
CA LEU A 430 12.41 -8.35 -8.11
C LEU A 430 10.91 -8.39 -8.38
N THR A 431 10.38 -7.24 -8.78
CA THR A 431 9.06 -7.10 -9.39
C THR A 431 9.22 -6.49 -10.77
N TYR A 432 8.18 -6.57 -11.59
CA TYR A 432 8.17 -5.87 -12.87
C TYR A 432 6.94 -5.00 -13.07
N THR A 433 7.08 -3.98 -13.89
CA THR A 433 5.98 -3.22 -14.48
C THR A 433 6.20 -3.19 -15.98
N ALA A 434 5.17 -3.48 -16.77
CA ALA A 434 5.24 -3.36 -18.20
C ALA A 434 3.94 -2.78 -18.75
N TRP A 435 4.07 -2.00 -19.81
CA TRP A 435 2.96 -1.39 -20.52
C TRP A 435 3.30 -1.27 -22.00
N ARG A 436 2.27 -1.08 -22.82
CA ARG A 436 2.41 -0.70 -24.23
C ARG A 436 1.88 0.71 -24.39
N ASP A 437 2.68 1.62 -24.93
CA ASP A 437 2.21 2.96 -25.25
C ASP A 437 1.22 2.93 -26.42
N PRO A 438 0.24 3.85 -26.46
CA PRO A 438 -0.65 3.99 -27.60
C PRO A 438 0.14 4.26 -28.88
N GLN A 439 -0.46 3.89 -30.01
CA GLN A 439 0.11 4.21 -31.31
C GLN A 439 0.12 5.73 -31.45
N VAL A 440 1.32 6.29 -31.60
CA VAL A 440 1.50 7.72 -31.83
C VAL A 440 1.26 7.98 -33.31
N PHE A 441 0.31 8.88 -33.59
CA PHE A 441 0.13 9.42 -34.92
C PHE A 441 1.05 10.63 -35.10
N PRO A 442 1.91 10.67 -36.14
CA PRO A 442 2.74 11.83 -36.41
C PRO A 442 1.91 13.10 -36.61
N ASP A 443 2.40 14.19 -36.05
CA ASP A 443 1.79 15.51 -36.19
C ASP A 443 1.64 15.91 -37.66
N GLY A 444 0.44 16.37 -38.04
CA GLY A 444 0.15 16.87 -39.39
C GLY A 444 -0.34 15.84 -40.40
N ALA A 445 -0.46 14.56 -40.02
CA ALA A 445 -1.11 13.55 -40.85
C ALA A 445 -2.64 13.56 -40.67
N SER A 446 -3.38 13.29 -41.75
CA SER A 446 -4.85 13.16 -41.73
C SER A 446 -5.22 11.68 -41.70
N TYR A 447 -6.17 11.32 -40.84
CA TYR A 447 -6.64 9.95 -40.63
C TYR A 447 -8.14 9.88 -40.85
N THR A 448 -8.63 8.77 -41.40
CA THR A 448 -10.06 8.49 -41.47
C THR A 448 -10.61 8.15 -40.08
N ALA A 449 -11.93 8.25 -39.90
CA ALA A 449 -12.57 7.82 -38.65
C ALA A 449 -12.29 6.34 -38.34
N GLU A 450 -12.27 5.49 -39.38
CA GLU A 450 -11.95 4.07 -39.29
C GLU A 450 -10.50 3.83 -38.84
N GLU A 451 -9.53 4.62 -39.35
CA GLU A 451 -8.12 4.56 -38.92
C GLU A 451 -7.93 5.07 -37.48
N TRP A 452 -8.72 6.05 -37.06
CA TRP A 452 -8.70 6.57 -35.70
C TRP A 452 -9.31 5.60 -34.70
N GLU A 453 -10.41 4.93 -35.05
CA GLU A 453 -11.05 3.92 -34.21
C GLU A 453 -10.24 2.62 -34.14
N ALA A 454 -9.55 2.24 -35.22
CA ALA A 454 -8.69 1.05 -35.28
C ALA A 454 -7.33 1.21 -34.58
N ARG A 455 -7.04 2.39 -34.02
CA ARG A 455 -5.74 2.67 -33.39
C ARG A 455 -5.49 1.77 -32.17
N ASP A 456 -4.26 1.31 -32.03
CA ASP A 456 -3.83 0.61 -30.82
C ASP A 456 -3.72 1.63 -29.67
N LEU A 457 -4.68 1.60 -28.75
CA LEU A 457 -4.71 2.47 -27.56
C LEU A 457 -3.63 2.14 -26.53
N GLY A 458 -2.82 1.12 -26.79
CA GLY A 458 -1.83 0.63 -25.86
C GLY A 458 -2.48 -0.21 -24.76
N THR A 459 -1.69 -0.52 -23.75
CA THR A 459 -2.13 -1.33 -22.62
C THR A 459 -1.36 -0.90 -21.39
N ALA A 460 -2.06 -0.31 -20.40
CA ALA A 460 -1.46 0.13 -19.14
C ALA A 460 -0.87 -1.04 -18.30
N ALA A 461 -1.26 -2.27 -18.65
CA ALA A 461 -0.98 -3.50 -17.92
C ALA A 461 -0.58 -4.62 -18.89
N PHE A 462 0.67 -4.62 -19.33
CA PHE A 462 1.18 -5.63 -20.26
C PHE A 462 1.78 -6.82 -19.49
N GLU A 463 1.23 -8.01 -19.67
CA GLU A 463 1.70 -9.22 -19.00
C GLU A 463 2.86 -9.86 -19.76
N ILE A 464 3.93 -10.24 -19.04
CA ILE A 464 5.07 -10.96 -19.60
C ILE A 464 5.30 -12.26 -18.82
N PRO A 465 4.53 -13.33 -19.10
CA PRO A 465 4.60 -14.58 -18.33
C PRO A 465 5.99 -15.22 -18.32
N ALA A 466 6.76 -15.04 -19.40
CA ALA A 466 8.11 -15.58 -19.53
C ALA A 466 9.08 -15.06 -18.45
N LEU A 467 8.85 -13.85 -17.93
CA LEU A 467 9.72 -13.22 -16.94
C LEU A 467 9.63 -13.89 -15.56
N ARG A 468 8.51 -14.55 -15.26
CA ARG A 468 8.30 -15.31 -14.00
C ARG A 468 8.57 -14.45 -12.75
N LEU A 469 8.23 -13.18 -12.81
CA LEU A 469 8.27 -12.24 -11.69
C LEU A 469 6.86 -11.76 -11.35
N PRO A 470 6.60 -11.36 -10.10
CA PRO A 470 5.36 -10.68 -9.75
C PRO A 470 5.30 -9.31 -10.43
N ARG A 471 4.15 -9.00 -11.01
CA ARG A 471 3.87 -7.65 -11.52
C ARG A 471 3.53 -6.72 -10.35
N ARG A 472 4.04 -5.49 -10.41
CA ARG A 472 3.79 -4.44 -9.42
C ARG A 472 2.50 -3.69 -9.68
#